data_AF-A0A151DUS6-F1
#
_entry.id   AF-A0A151DUS6-F1
#
_cell.length_a   1.000
_cell.length_b   1.000
_cell.length_c   1.000
_cell.angle_alpha   90.00
_cell.angle_beta   90.00
_cell.angle_gamma   90.00
#
_symmetry.space_group_name_H-M   'P 1'
#
loop_
_entity.id
_entity.type
_entity.pdbx_description
1 polymer ?
#
loop_
_entity_poly.entity_id
_entity_poly.type
_entity_poly.pdbx_seq_one_letter_code
_entity_poly.pdbx_strand_id
1 'polypeptide(L)'
;MTFSGEEIDLFGSRSYSKEAYERNERILVEINADMIGYDEGSRRMTITATEDVGWVADIFESINTNYSIGLSISCREIDRAEHKMSGSNYAAFLTYG
;
A
#
# COMPACT_ATOMS: atom_id res chain seq x y z
N MET A 1 2.66 -9.73 -5.36
CA MET A 1 3.81 -9.52 -6.27
C MET A 1 5.03 -9.25 -5.42
N THR A 2 6.23 -9.57 -5.90
CA THR A 2 7.50 -9.22 -5.23
C THR A 2 8.31 -8.38 -6.19
N PHE A 3 8.68 -7.17 -5.80
CA PHE A 3 9.42 -6.26 -6.67
C PHE A 3 10.91 -6.29 -6.37
N SER A 4 11.73 -6.32 -7.42
CA SER A 4 13.17 -6.18 -7.32
C SER A 4 13.57 -4.71 -7.26
N GLY A 5 14.69 -4.43 -6.60
CA GLY A 5 15.31 -3.11 -6.62
C GLY A 5 14.46 -2.00 -5.99
N GLU A 6 13.67 -2.33 -4.96
CA GLU A 6 12.91 -1.35 -4.16
C GLU A 6 13.88 -0.32 -3.54
N GLU A 7 14.86 -0.81 -2.78
CA GLU A 7 15.90 -0.02 -2.09
C GLU A 7 16.83 0.81 -2.99
N ILE A 8 16.82 0.56 -4.30
CA ILE A 8 17.66 1.25 -5.28
C ILE A 8 16.85 2.05 -6.28
N ASP A 9 15.69 2.60 -5.86
CA ASP A 9 14.79 3.49 -6.63
C ASP A 9 13.56 2.80 -7.26
N LEU A 10 12.99 1.79 -6.58
CA LEU A 10 11.71 1.18 -6.95
C LEU A 10 11.69 0.57 -8.37
N PHE A 11 12.84 0.10 -8.88
CA PHE A 11 12.99 -0.29 -10.29
C PHE A 11 11.93 -1.29 -10.76
N GLY A 12 11.69 -2.35 -9.98
CA GLY A 12 10.73 -3.39 -10.34
C GLY A 12 9.29 -2.88 -10.38
N SER A 13 8.87 -2.15 -9.35
CA SER A 13 7.50 -1.62 -9.25
C SER A 13 7.25 -0.49 -10.26
N ARG A 14 8.25 0.33 -10.58
CA ARG A 14 8.18 1.32 -11.67
C ARG A 14 8.03 0.69 -13.04
N SER A 15 8.82 -0.34 -13.34
CA SER A 15 8.68 -1.05 -14.64
C SER A 15 7.31 -1.69 -14.75
N TYR A 16 6.86 -2.37 -13.69
CA TYR A 16 5.57 -3.04 -13.68
C TYR A 16 4.39 -2.08 -13.81
N SER A 17 4.32 -1.04 -12.97
CA SER A 17 3.21 -0.08 -12.99
C SER A 17 3.11 0.66 -14.34
N LYS A 18 4.26 1.01 -14.93
CA LYS A 18 4.31 1.57 -16.28
C LYS A 18 3.75 0.61 -17.34
N GLU A 19 4.21 -0.64 -17.35
CA GLU A 19 3.75 -1.63 -18.32
C GLU A 19 2.24 -1.91 -18.18
N ALA A 20 1.75 -2.01 -16.94
CA ALA A 20 0.33 -2.22 -16.66
C ALA A 20 -0.52 -1.06 -17.21
N TYR A 21 -0.07 0.18 -16.99
CA TYR A 21 -0.70 1.37 -17.55
C TYR A 21 -0.69 1.37 -19.09
N GLU A 22 0.46 1.09 -19.71
CA GLU A 22 0.60 1.00 -21.18
C GLU A 22 -0.29 -0.08 -21.81
N ARG A 23 -0.57 -1.16 -21.07
CA ARG A 23 -1.48 -2.24 -21.48
C ARG A 23 -2.95 -1.95 -21.21
N ASN A 24 -3.30 -0.81 -20.62
CA ASN A 24 -4.65 -0.49 -20.15
C ASN A 24 -5.19 -1.55 -19.18
N GLU A 25 -4.32 -2.12 -18.34
CA GLU A 25 -4.74 -3.01 -17.27
C GLU A 25 -5.56 -2.24 -16.24
N ARG A 26 -6.68 -2.83 -15.79
CA ARG A 26 -7.56 -2.22 -14.79
C ARG A 26 -7.19 -2.72 -13.40
N ILE A 27 -6.38 -1.95 -12.70
CA ILE A 27 -6.04 -2.18 -11.29
C ILE A 27 -7.03 -1.41 -10.42
N LEU A 28 -7.80 -2.12 -9.59
CA LEU A 28 -8.77 -1.49 -8.67
C LEU A 28 -8.11 -0.95 -7.40
N VAL A 29 -7.13 -1.68 -6.87
CA VAL A 29 -6.44 -1.35 -5.62
C VAL A 29 -5.06 -2.03 -5.60
N GLU A 30 -4.07 -1.35 -5.06
CA GLU A 30 -2.76 -1.89 -4.71
C GLU A 30 -2.65 -1.97 -3.18
N ILE A 31 -2.16 -3.09 -2.67
CA ILE A 31 -1.89 -3.29 -1.24
C ILE A 31 -0.43 -3.65 -1.08
N ASN A 32 0.38 -2.68 -0.67
CA ASN A 32 1.79 -2.88 -0.36
C ASN A 32 1.98 -3.28 1.10
N ALA A 33 2.73 -4.36 1.33
CA ALA A 33 3.12 -4.81 2.67
C ALA A 33 4.63 -4.65 2.83
N ASP A 34 5.05 -3.68 3.64
CA ASP A 34 6.45 -3.36 3.90
C ASP A 34 6.68 -3.17 5.41
N MET A 35 7.82 -3.64 5.91
CA MET A 35 8.20 -3.65 7.32
C MET A 35 7.18 -4.32 8.28
N ILE A 36 6.42 -5.31 7.81
CA ILE A 36 5.35 -5.99 8.58
C ILE A 36 5.82 -6.83 9.79
N GLY A 37 7.11 -6.82 10.11
CA GLY A 37 7.71 -7.56 11.23
C GLY A 37 8.64 -6.74 12.12
N TYR A 38 8.69 -5.41 11.96
CA TYR A 38 9.65 -4.58 12.69
C TYR A 38 9.42 -4.55 14.22
N ASP A 39 8.17 -4.44 14.65
CA ASP A 39 7.78 -4.32 16.07
C ASP A 39 7.06 -5.61 16.52
N GLU A 40 7.81 -6.72 16.54
CA GLU A 40 7.30 -8.04 16.88
C GLU A 40 6.68 -8.07 18.30
N GLY A 41 5.45 -8.57 18.39
CA GLY A 41 4.69 -8.60 19.63
C GLY A 41 3.85 -7.34 19.87
N SER A 42 4.15 -6.22 19.20
CA SER A 42 3.20 -5.11 19.13
C SER A 42 2.00 -5.55 18.29
N ARG A 43 0.80 -5.44 18.84
CA ARG A 43 -0.44 -5.77 18.11
C ARG A 43 -0.90 -4.56 17.31
N ARG A 44 0.03 -3.80 16.72
CA ARG A 44 -0.23 -2.51 16.08
C ARG A 44 -0.10 -2.65 14.57
N MET A 45 -1.05 -2.07 13.85
CA MET A 45 -1.01 -2.01 12.40
C MET A 45 -1.33 -0.58 11.97
N THR A 46 -0.53 -0.03 11.06
CA THR A 46 -0.85 1.23 10.41
C THR A 46 -1.26 0.95 8.97
N ILE A 47 -2.44 1.41 8.60
CA ILE A 47 -2.89 1.41 7.21
C ILE A 47 -2.69 2.82 6.69
N THR A 48 -2.01 2.93 5.56
CA THR A 48 -1.86 4.21 4.87
C THR A 48 -2.55 4.09 3.52
N ALA A 49 -3.52 4.96 3.27
CA ALA A 49 -4.41 4.89 2.12
C ALA A 49 -4.42 6.24 1.39
N THR A 50 -4.58 6.24 0.07
CA THR A 50 -4.93 7.47 -0.66
C THR A 50 -6.36 7.89 -0.37
N GLU A 51 -6.69 9.14 -0.67
CA GLU A 51 -7.98 9.78 -0.40
C GLU A 51 -9.20 9.02 -0.98
N ASP A 52 -8.99 8.18 -1.99
CA ASP A 52 -10.01 7.41 -2.71
C ASP A 52 -10.11 5.93 -2.29
N VAL A 53 -9.22 5.43 -1.43
CA VAL A 53 -9.18 4.00 -1.02
C VAL A 53 -9.42 3.78 0.47
N GLY A 54 -10.02 4.76 1.17
CA GLY A 54 -10.39 4.64 2.59
C GLY A 54 -11.27 3.41 2.90
N TRP A 55 -12.11 2.98 1.95
CA TRP A 55 -12.95 1.78 2.10
C TRP A 55 -12.14 0.48 2.31
N VAL A 56 -10.88 0.45 1.89
CA VAL A 56 -9.99 -0.69 2.13
C VAL A 56 -9.64 -0.77 3.60
N ALA A 57 -9.43 0.37 4.28
CA ALA A 57 -9.17 0.40 5.71
C ALA A 57 -10.36 -0.16 6.51
N ASP A 58 -11.59 0.17 6.11
CA ASP A 58 -12.82 -0.38 6.71
C ASP A 58 -12.87 -1.92 6.62
N ILE A 59 -12.37 -2.49 5.52
CA ILE A 59 -12.26 -3.95 5.34
C ILE A 59 -11.27 -4.55 6.33
N PHE A 60 -10.09 -3.94 6.53
CA PHE A 60 -9.13 -4.41 7.52
C PHE A 60 -9.68 -4.34 8.95
N GLU A 61 -10.39 -3.26 9.30
CA GLU A 61 -11.07 -3.15 10.60
C GLU A 61 -12.15 -4.21 10.77
N SER A 62 -12.94 -4.46 9.72
CA SER A 62 -13.96 -5.52 9.71
C SER A 62 -13.34 -6.90 9.88
N ILE A 63 -12.25 -7.21 9.20
CA ILE A 63 -11.50 -8.48 9.34
C ILE A 63 -10.97 -8.62 10.77
N ASN A 64 -10.34 -7.57 11.30
CA ASN A 64 -9.79 -7.57 12.65
C ASN A 64 -10.86 -7.87 13.71
N THR A 65 -12.06 -7.29 13.54
CA THR A 65 -13.20 -7.47 14.43
C THR A 65 -13.84 -8.85 14.26
N ASN A 66 -14.22 -9.21 13.02
CA ASN A 66 -14.97 -10.43 12.73
C ASN A 66 -14.21 -11.71 13.06
N TYR A 67 -12.88 -11.68 12.92
CA TYR A 67 -12.02 -12.81 13.24
C TYR A 67 -11.34 -12.68 14.61
N SER A 68 -11.68 -11.66 15.41
CA SER A 68 -11.07 -11.43 16.73
C SER A 68 -9.54 -11.43 16.68
N ILE A 69 -8.95 -10.88 15.61
CA ILE A 69 -7.49 -10.86 15.41
C ILE A 69 -6.84 -10.02 16.50
N GLY A 70 -7.53 -8.96 16.95
CA GLY A 70 -7.21 -8.11 18.09
C GLY A 70 -6.00 -7.19 17.89
N LEU A 71 -5.84 -6.69 16.67
CA LEU A 71 -4.93 -5.61 16.32
C LEU A 71 -5.51 -4.25 16.76
N SER A 72 -4.63 -3.33 17.12
CA SER A 72 -4.87 -1.90 17.22
C SER A 72 -4.53 -1.28 15.87
N ILE A 73 -5.56 -0.93 15.10
CA ILE A 73 -5.41 -0.38 13.75
C ILE A 73 -5.45 1.14 13.84
N SER A 74 -4.52 1.80 13.15
CA SER A 74 -4.55 3.24 12.91
C SER A 74 -4.48 3.53 11.42
N CYS A 75 -5.33 4.43 10.94
CA CYS A 75 -5.39 4.81 9.53
C CYS A 75 -4.72 6.17 9.31
N ARG A 76 -4.00 6.30 8.19
CA ARG A 76 -3.38 7.53 7.71
C ARG A 76 -3.76 7.73 6.26
N GLU A 77 -3.94 9.00 5.89
CA GLU A 77 -4.18 9.38 4.51
C GLU A 77 -2.89 9.85 3.85
N ILE A 78 -2.71 9.49 2.58
CA ILE A 78 -1.73 10.06 1.66
C ILE A 78 -2.49 10.93 0.66
N ASP A 79 -2.10 12.19 0.54
CA ASP A 79 -2.51 13.03 -0.58
C ASP A 79 -1.67 12.67 -1.80
N ARG A 80 -2.27 12.07 -2.83
CA ARG A 80 -1.57 11.64 -4.05
C ARG A 80 -0.87 12.79 -4.77
N ALA A 81 -1.43 14.00 -4.75
CA ALA A 81 -0.87 15.16 -5.46
C ALA A 81 0.38 15.71 -4.77
N GLU A 82 0.46 15.59 -3.43
CA GLU A 82 1.60 16.08 -2.65
C GLU A 82 2.64 14.99 -2.35
N HIS A 83 2.31 13.72 -2.58
CA HIS A 83 3.20 12.60 -2.27
C HIS A 83 4.36 12.49 -3.27
N LYS A 84 5.59 12.62 -2.76
CA LYS A 84 6.80 12.35 -3.55
C LYS A 84 6.92 10.86 -3.86
N MET A 85 7.67 10.53 -4.92
CA MET A 85 8.01 9.14 -5.28
C MET A 85 9.01 8.54 -4.28
N SER A 86 8.54 8.25 -3.06
CA SER A 86 9.35 7.78 -1.93
C SER A 86 8.52 6.90 -1.00
N GLY A 87 9.16 6.09 -0.17
CA GLY A 87 8.50 5.30 0.87
C GLY A 87 8.61 3.81 0.63
N SER A 88 7.88 3.28 -0.37
CA SER A 88 7.92 1.87 -0.78
C SER A 88 7.27 1.71 -2.18
N ASN A 89 7.04 0.47 -2.62
CA ASN A 89 6.54 0.15 -3.96
C ASN A 89 5.19 0.79 -4.31
N TYR A 90 4.32 1.08 -3.33
CA TYR A 90 3.05 1.76 -3.56
C TYR A 90 3.24 3.11 -4.29
N ALA A 91 4.37 3.79 -4.05
CA ALA A 91 4.64 5.10 -4.63
C ALA A 91 4.74 5.05 -6.17
N ALA A 92 5.20 3.93 -6.73
CA ALA A 92 5.27 3.76 -8.18
C ALA A 92 3.88 3.71 -8.85
N PHE A 93 2.85 3.27 -8.13
CA PHE A 93 1.49 3.17 -8.64
C PHE A 93 0.77 4.52 -8.64
N LEU A 94 1.08 5.41 -7.69
CA LEU A 94 0.48 6.74 -7.56
C LEU A 94 0.61 7.61 -8.83
N THR A 95 1.58 7.31 -9.70
CA THR A 95 1.82 8.06 -10.95
C THR A 95 0.77 7.78 -12.03
N TYR A 96 0.11 6.63 -11.99
CA TYR A 96 -0.69 6.13 -13.12
C TYR A 96 -2.20 6.04 -12.86
N GLY A 97 -2.64 6.37 -11.65
CA GLY A 97 -4.03 6.19 -11.22
C GLY A 97 -4.06 5.92 -9.75
#